data_AF-A0A2V2AXD3-F1
#
_entry.id   AF-A0A2V2AXD3-F1
#
_cell.length_a   1.000
_cell.length_b   1.000
_cell.length_c   1.000
_cell.angle_alpha   90.00
_cell.angle_beta   90.00
_cell.angle_gamma   90.00
#
_symmetry.space_group_name_H-M   'P 1'
#
loop_
_entity.id
_entity.type
_entity.pdbx_description
1 polymer ?
#
loop_
_entity_poly.entity_id
_entity_poly.type
_entity_poly.pdbx_seq_one_letter_code
_entity_poly.pdbx_strand_id
1 'polypeptide(L)'
;MANEPGEISEVEGDGGGAPVQGRAWEVVRLIGQGLGRNEIAKLTGVSTATVTRIAKRNGLTFDRTQTEKALKARISDLNLRQAGLAEALADRVAVAIAYADAAANYRDWAFAWKAISDATQAYRRMKPELTQDDENENAKSMLGDMLAGLKLVNAELEAREARGETQEENPHDES
;
A
#
# COMPACT_ATOMS: atom_id res chain seq x y z
N MET A 1 33.34 34.71 37.20
CA MET A 1 34.17 34.15 36.11
C MET A 1 33.33 33.14 35.36
N ALA A 2 32.67 33.61 34.30
CA ALA A 2 31.90 32.74 33.40
C ALA A 2 32.84 32.23 32.30
N ASN A 3 32.67 30.95 31.98
CA ASN A 3 33.46 30.13 31.08
C ASN A 3 32.83 30.20 29.68
N GLU A 4 33.61 30.52 28.64
CA GLU A 4 33.36 30.05 27.26
C GLU A 4 33.85 28.58 27.15
N PRO A 5 33.66 27.81 26.04
CA PRO A 5 33.11 28.11 24.71
C PRO A 5 32.15 27.01 24.19
N GLY A 6 31.68 27.11 22.94
CA GLY A 6 31.09 25.95 22.26
C GLY A 6 30.33 26.28 20.98
N GLU A 7 31.05 26.42 19.87
CA GLU A 7 30.55 26.37 18.51
C GLU A 7 29.62 25.17 18.28
N ILE A 8 28.47 25.42 17.63
CA ILE A 8 27.89 24.45 16.72
C ILE A 8 27.63 25.16 15.39
N SER A 9 28.42 24.75 14.40
CA SER A 9 28.29 25.08 13.00
C SER A 9 27.20 24.22 12.35
N GLU A 10 26.71 24.73 11.20
CA GLU A 10 26.02 24.01 10.12
C GLU A 10 24.53 23.64 10.38
N VAL A 11 23.55 23.91 9.50
CA VAL A 11 23.54 24.06 8.04
C VAL A 11 22.44 25.07 7.67
N GLU A 12 22.80 26.21 7.08
CA GLU A 12 21.84 27.05 6.36
C GLU A 12 21.52 26.38 5.01
N GLY A 13 20.39 25.68 4.98
CA GLY A 13 19.74 25.28 3.74
C GLY A 13 18.95 26.46 3.19
N ASP A 14 19.60 27.20 2.29
CA ASP A 14 19.00 28.18 1.38
C ASP A 14 17.75 27.62 0.66
N GLY A 15 16.72 28.46 0.58
CA GLY A 15 15.42 28.16 -0.01
C GLY A 15 14.51 29.37 0.04
N GLY A 16 14.92 30.45 -0.63
CA GLY A 16 14.25 31.75 -0.61
C GLY A 16 12.76 31.78 -1.01
N GLY A 17 12.04 32.72 -0.38
CA GLY A 17 11.35 33.79 -1.11
C GLY A 17 9.85 33.65 -1.44
N ALA A 18 9.05 34.54 -0.84
CA ALA A 18 7.68 35.00 -1.19
C ALA A 18 6.48 34.29 -0.50
N PRO A 19 5.36 35.01 -0.24
CA PRO A 19 4.44 34.71 0.85
C PRO A 19 3.70 33.40 0.61
N VAL A 20 3.89 32.48 1.55
CA VAL A 20 3.37 31.09 1.57
C VAL A 20 1.84 31.01 1.36
N GLN A 21 1.11 32.11 1.53
CA GLN A 21 -0.35 32.18 1.46
C GLN A 21 -0.91 32.01 0.04
N GLY A 22 -0.28 32.56 -0.99
CA GLY A 22 -0.82 32.53 -2.37
C GLY A 22 -0.85 31.13 -2.98
N ARG A 23 0.25 30.38 -2.86
CA ARG A 23 0.33 28.99 -3.35
C ARG A 23 -0.47 28.02 -2.48
N ALA A 24 -0.53 28.26 -1.17
CA ALA A 24 -1.31 27.41 -0.27
C ALA A 24 -2.83 27.54 -0.52
N TRP A 25 -3.32 28.74 -0.83
CA TRP A 25 -4.71 28.94 -1.21
C TRP A 25 -5.08 28.21 -2.51
N GLU A 26 -4.22 28.27 -3.53
CA GLU A 26 -4.46 27.57 -4.80
C GLU A 26 -4.49 26.04 -4.59
N VAL A 27 -3.62 25.50 -3.74
CA VAL A 27 -3.65 24.08 -3.36
C VAL A 27 -4.99 23.71 -2.70
N VAL A 28 -5.48 24.51 -1.74
CA VAL A 28 -6.76 24.26 -1.07
C VAL A 28 -7.93 24.32 -2.06
N ARG A 29 -7.92 25.29 -2.98
CA ARG A 29 -8.94 25.42 -4.03
C ARG A 29 -8.99 24.18 -4.94
N LEU A 30 -7.82 23.70 -5.38
CA LEU A 30 -7.72 22.52 -6.25
C LEU A 30 -8.12 21.23 -5.51
N ILE A 31 -7.87 21.12 -4.20
CA ILE A 31 -8.38 20.01 -3.37
C ILE A 31 -9.91 20.04 -3.34
N GLY A 32 -10.53 21.21 -3.18
CA GLY A 32 -11.99 21.36 -3.19
C GLY A 32 -12.65 21.03 -4.54
N GLN A 33 -11.89 21.09 -5.63
CA GLN A 33 -12.30 20.65 -6.96
C GLN A 33 -12.13 19.13 -7.19
N GLY A 34 -11.63 18.39 -6.20
CA GLY A 34 -11.46 16.94 -6.27
C GLY A 34 -10.19 16.47 -6.98
N LEU A 35 -9.22 17.36 -7.25
CA LEU A 35 -7.97 16.98 -7.90
C LEU A 35 -7.06 16.17 -6.95
N GLY A 36 -6.42 15.15 -7.51
CA GLY A 36 -5.49 14.29 -6.78
C GLY A 36 -4.19 15.02 -6.40
N ARG A 37 -3.57 14.61 -5.30
CA ARG A 37 -2.31 15.18 -4.77
C ARG A 37 -1.22 15.36 -5.83
N ASN A 38 -1.02 14.36 -6.70
CA ASN A 38 0.03 14.38 -7.72
C ASN A 38 -0.27 15.36 -8.85
N GLU A 39 -1.55 15.59 -9.14
CA GLU A 39 -2.00 16.50 -10.19
C GLU A 39 -1.87 17.96 -9.74
N ILE A 40 -2.24 18.23 -8.48
CA ILE A 40 -2.00 19.51 -7.82
C ILE A 40 -0.51 19.86 -7.81
N ALA A 41 0.36 18.88 -7.52
CA ALA A 41 1.80 19.10 -7.52
C ALA A 41 2.34 19.52 -8.90
N LYS A 42 1.83 18.92 -9.98
CA LYS A 42 2.19 19.28 -11.36
C LYS A 42 1.70 20.68 -11.74
N LEU A 43 0.47 21.01 -11.38
CA LEU A 43 -0.16 22.30 -11.72
C LEU A 43 0.43 23.48 -10.94
N THR A 44 0.76 23.27 -9.66
CA THR A 44 1.22 24.35 -8.77
C THR A 44 2.74 24.43 -8.65
N GLY A 45 3.47 23.43 -9.15
CA GLY A 45 4.93 23.31 -8.96
C GLY A 45 5.34 23.04 -7.51
N VAL A 46 4.39 22.72 -6.63
CA VAL A 46 4.61 22.44 -5.21
C VAL A 46 4.85 20.94 -5.03
N SER A 47 5.84 20.57 -4.19
CA SER A 47 6.11 19.14 -3.93
C SER A 47 4.89 18.43 -3.32
N THR A 48 4.71 17.15 -3.66
CA THR A 48 3.61 16.32 -3.14
C THR A 48 3.59 16.25 -1.61
N ALA A 49 4.75 16.30 -0.97
CA ALA A 49 4.90 16.37 0.48
C ALA A 49 4.32 17.68 1.05
N THR A 50 4.59 18.81 0.40
CA THR A 50 4.07 20.12 0.81
C THR A 50 2.57 20.22 0.56
N VAL A 51 2.05 19.69 -0.55
CA VAL A 51 0.60 19.57 -0.79
C VAL A 51 -0.10 18.78 0.32
N THR A 52 0.49 17.65 0.74
CA THR A 52 -0.04 16.85 1.87
C THR A 52 -0.03 17.63 3.18
N ARG A 53 1.04 18.40 3.44
CA ARG A 53 1.16 19.22 4.65
C ARG A 53 0.13 20.35 4.68
N ILE A 54 -0.11 20.99 3.54
CA ILE A 54 -1.14 22.03 3.37
C ILE A 54 -2.54 21.43 3.58
N ALA A 55 -2.83 20.28 2.97
CA ALA A 55 -4.11 19.59 3.16
C ALA A 55 -4.37 19.26 4.63
N LYS A 56 -3.39 18.64 5.32
CA LYS A 56 -3.47 18.34 6.76
C LYS A 56 -3.72 19.58 7.62
N ARG A 57 -3.01 20.68 7.34
CA ARG A 57 -3.14 21.94 8.09
C ARG A 57 -4.52 22.58 7.91
N ASN A 58 -5.20 22.29 6.81
CA ASN A 58 -6.56 22.78 6.51
C ASN A 58 -7.65 21.72 6.79
N GLY A 59 -7.31 20.58 7.43
CA GLY A 59 -8.27 19.53 7.76
C GLY A 59 -8.82 18.76 6.55
N LEU A 60 -8.17 18.85 5.39
CA LEU A 60 -8.60 18.18 4.16
C LEU A 60 -7.88 16.84 3.99
N THR A 61 -8.64 15.81 3.62
CA THR A 61 -8.14 14.45 3.34
C THR A 61 -8.27 14.16 1.85
N PHE A 62 -7.26 13.48 1.29
CA PHE A 62 -7.34 12.98 -0.08
C PHE A 62 -8.06 11.64 -0.08
N ASP A 63 -8.99 11.46 -1.01
CA ASP A 63 -9.66 10.19 -1.24
C ASP A 63 -8.64 9.13 -1.68
N ARG A 64 -8.42 8.14 -0.81
CA ARG A 64 -7.48 7.02 -1.04
C ARG A 64 -8.11 5.87 -1.83
N THR A 65 -9.45 5.85 -1.95
CA THR A 65 -10.18 4.72 -2.53
C THR A 65 -9.81 4.48 -4.00
N GLN A 66 -9.59 5.54 -4.79
CA GLN A 66 -9.11 5.40 -6.17
C GLN A 66 -7.70 4.82 -6.27
N THR A 67 -6.81 5.16 -5.32
CA THR A 67 -5.43 4.64 -5.32
C THR A 67 -5.41 3.16 -4.92
N GLU A 68 -6.21 2.78 -3.93
CA GLU A 68 -6.37 1.38 -3.51
C GLU A 68 -6.99 0.53 -4.60
N LYS A 69 -8.01 1.04 -5.31
CA LYS A 69 -8.62 0.33 -6.45
C LYS A 69 -7.62 0.14 -7.59
N ALA A 70 -6.83 1.16 -7.93
CA ALA A 70 -5.78 1.07 -8.93
C ALA A 70 -4.67 0.08 -8.52
N LEU A 71 -4.29 0.07 -7.24
CA LEU A 71 -3.31 -0.88 -6.70
C LEU A 71 -3.84 -2.31 -6.74
N LYS A 72 -5.08 -2.56 -6.30
CA LYS A 72 -5.74 -3.87 -6.38
C LYS A 72 -5.83 -4.39 -7.81
N ALA A 73 -6.22 -3.54 -8.76
CA ALA A 73 -6.24 -3.89 -10.18
C ALA A 73 -4.83 -4.28 -10.66
N ARG A 74 -3.81 -3.49 -10.32
CA ARG A 74 -2.42 -3.78 -10.69
C ARG A 74 -1.89 -5.08 -10.09
N ILE A 75 -2.24 -5.38 -8.83
CA ILE A 75 -1.90 -6.66 -8.19
C ILE A 75 -2.59 -7.83 -8.91
N SER A 76 -3.87 -7.68 -9.24
CA SER A 76 -4.61 -8.68 -10.02
C SER A 76 -3.96 -8.93 -11.38
N ASP A 77 -3.59 -7.88 -12.10
CA ASP A 77 -2.92 -7.99 -13.40
C ASP A 77 -1.54 -8.67 -13.28
N LEU A 78 -0.80 -8.37 -12.21
CA LEU A 78 0.49 -9.02 -11.94
C LEU A 78 0.30 -10.50 -11.64
N ASN A 79 -0.68 -10.86 -10.82
CA ASN A 79 -0.99 -12.25 -10.50
C ASN A 79 -1.40 -13.03 -11.76
N LEU A 80 -2.20 -12.43 -12.65
CA LEU A 80 -2.58 -13.05 -13.91
C LEU A 80 -1.37 -13.29 -14.82
N ARG A 81 -0.45 -12.33 -14.90
CA ARG A 81 0.81 -12.48 -15.66
C ARG A 81 1.72 -13.55 -15.05
N GLN A 82 1.81 -13.60 -13.71
CA GLN A 82 2.57 -14.64 -13.02
C GLN A 82 1.98 -16.03 -13.28
N ALA A 83 0.64 -16.17 -13.27
CA ALA A 83 -0.02 -17.43 -13.59
C ALA A 83 0.29 -17.90 -15.03
N GLY A 84 0.20 -17.01 -16.01
CA GLY A 84 0.56 -17.35 -17.40
C GLY A 84 2.04 -17.72 -17.58
N LEU A 85 2.94 -17.08 -16.84
CA LEU A 85 4.36 -17.43 -16.87
C LEU A 85 4.64 -18.78 -16.20
N ALA A 86 3.92 -19.08 -15.13
CA ALA A 86 3.94 -20.38 -14.46
C ALA A 86 3.50 -21.52 -15.40
N GLU A 87 2.41 -21.30 -16.14
CA GLU A 87 1.91 -22.24 -17.15
C GLU A 87 2.95 -22.46 -18.26
N ALA A 88 3.51 -21.38 -18.82
CA ALA A 88 4.55 -21.48 -19.85
C ALA A 88 5.82 -22.21 -19.35
N LEU A 89 6.17 -22.06 -18.07
CA LEU A 89 7.28 -22.81 -17.46
C LEU A 89 6.97 -24.31 -17.35
N ALA A 90 5.73 -24.67 -16.99
CA ALA A 90 5.30 -26.06 -16.92
C ALA A 90 5.38 -26.74 -18.31
N ASP A 91 4.93 -26.05 -19.36
CA ASP A 91 5.04 -26.53 -20.74
C ASP A 91 6.51 -26.73 -21.16
N ARG A 92 7.38 -25.78 -20.81
CA ARG A 92 8.83 -25.88 -21.07
C ARG A 92 9.46 -27.08 -20.37
N VAL A 93 9.04 -27.38 -19.14
CA VAL A 93 9.51 -28.56 -18.41
C VAL A 93 9.07 -29.83 -19.13
N ALA A 94 7.82 -29.93 -19.59
CA ALA A 94 7.34 -31.08 -20.34
C ALA A 94 8.15 -31.32 -21.63
N VAL A 95 8.47 -30.25 -22.37
CA VAL A 95 9.34 -30.33 -23.56
C VAL A 95 10.75 -30.79 -23.20
N ALA A 96 11.32 -30.28 -22.11
CA ALA A 96 12.65 -30.67 -21.68
C ALA A 96 12.72 -32.13 -21.21
N ILE A 97 11.65 -32.67 -20.61
CA ILE A 97 11.52 -34.10 -20.28
C ILE A 97 11.54 -34.92 -21.57
N ALA A 98 10.73 -34.57 -22.57
CA ALA A 98 10.72 -35.27 -23.85
C ALA A 98 12.10 -35.25 -24.54
N TYR A 99 12.84 -34.14 -24.42
CA TYR A 99 14.21 -34.04 -24.92
C TYR A 99 15.19 -34.92 -24.13
N ALA A 100 15.03 -35.00 -22.80
CA ALA A 100 15.83 -35.89 -21.95
C ALA A 100 15.61 -37.36 -22.33
N ASP A 101 14.35 -37.77 -22.56
CA ASP A 101 14.00 -39.13 -22.95
C ASP A 101 14.53 -39.51 -24.33
N ALA A 102 14.63 -38.54 -25.24
CA ALA A 102 15.17 -38.72 -26.59
C ALA A 102 16.70 -38.57 -26.68
N ALA A 103 17.40 -38.29 -25.58
CA ALA A 103 18.82 -38.00 -25.61
C ALA A 103 19.67 -39.22 -25.99
N ALA A 104 20.44 -39.12 -27.07
CA ALA A 104 21.28 -40.20 -27.57
C ALA A 104 22.57 -40.40 -26.76
N ASN A 105 22.97 -39.40 -25.96
CA ASN A 105 24.20 -39.43 -25.18
C ASN A 105 23.99 -38.81 -23.79
N TYR A 106 24.86 -39.19 -22.85
CA TYR A 106 24.79 -38.77 -21.45
C TYR A 106 24.90 -37.24 -21.27
N ARG A 107 25.66 -36.57 -22.13
CA ARG A 107 25.87 -35.12 -22.05
C ARG A 107 24.56 -34.37 -22.31
N ASP A 108 23.86 -34.73 -23.38
CA ASP A 108 22.59 -34.11 -23.76
C ASP A 108 21.50 -34.42 -22.73
N TRP A 109 21.49 -35.65 -22.20
CA TRP A 109 20.62 -36.05 -21.08
C TRP A 109 20.86 -35.18 -19.84
N ALA A 110 22.13 -34.98 -19.45
CA ALA A 110 22.49 -34.16 -18.29
C ALA A 110 22.10 -32.68 -18.46
N PHE A 111 22.26 -32.12 -19.67
CA PHE A 111 21.80 -30.76 -19.95
C PHE A 111 20.28 -30.61 -19.91
N ALA A 112 19.55 -31.61 -20.40
CA ALA A 112 18.08 -31.63 -20.34
C ALA A 112 17.60 -31.62 -18.88
N TRP A 113 18.17 -32.49 -18.03
CA TRP A 113 17.84 -32.53 -16.60
C TRP A 113 18.23 -31.26 -15.85
N LYS A 114 19.33 -30.60 -16.25
CA LYS A 114 19.67 -29.28 -15.69
C LYS A 114 18.62 -28.24 -16.03
N ALA A 115 18.17 -28.20 -17.29
CA ALA A 115 17.12 -27.28 -17.74
C ALA A 115 15.79 -27.52 -17.00
N ILE A 116 15.41 -28.79 -16.77
CA ILE A 116 14.25 -29.18 -15.97
C ILE A 116 14.37 -28.65 -14.53
N SER A 117 15.53 -28.85 -13.90
CA SER A 117 15.79 -28.38 -12.53
C SER A 117 15.69 -26.85 -12.43
N ASP A 118 16.28 -26.12 -13.37
CA ASP A 118 16.27 -24.67 -13.38
C ASP A 118 14.86 -24.10 -13.60
N ALA A 119 14.10 -24.66 -14.54
CA ALA A 119 12.73 -24.26 -14.79
C ALA A 119 11.82 -24.55 -13.58
N THR A 120 12.00 -25.70 -12.93
CA THR A 120 11.25 -26.07 -11.72
C THR A 120 11.58 -25.15 -10.53
N GLN A 121 12.86 -24.81 -10.34
CA GLN A 121 13.27 -23.87 -9.30
C GLN A 121 12.75 -22.45 -9.57
N ALA A 122 12.78 -22.00 -10.82
CA ALA A 122 12.22 -20.72 -11.22
C ALA A 122 10.71 -20.65 -10.92
N TYR A 123 9.97 -21.72 -11.23
CA TYR A 123 8.55 -21.85 -10.90
C TYR A 123 8.30 -21.80 -9.38
N ARG A 124 9.08 -22.53 -8.58
CA ARG A 124 8.95 -22.51 -7.11
C ARG A 124 9.21 -21.12 -6.51
N ARG A 125 10.16 -20.36 -7.05
CA ARG A 125 10.45 -18.98 -6.61
C ARG A 125 9.40 -17.98 -7.06
N MET A 126 8.65 -18.28 -8.13
CA MET A 126 7.56 -17.42 -8.63
C MET A 126 6.27 -17.55 -7.86
N LYS A 127 6.01 -18.70 -7.24
CA LYS A 127 4.94 -18.79 -6.23
C LYS A 127 5.44 -18.04 -4.99
N PRO A 128 4.85 -16.90 -4.62
CA PRO A 128 5.01 -16.42 -3.26
C PRO A 128 4.37 -17.49 -2.35
N GLU A 129 5.18 -18.29 -1.69
CA GLU A 129 4.72 -18.91 -0.45
C GLU A 129 4.38 -17.74 0.47
N LEU A 130 3.14 -17.65 0.95
CA LEU A 130 2.81 -16.75 2.05
C LEU A 130 3.77 -17.11 3.16
N THR A 131 4.76 -16.25 3.36
CA THR A 131 5.69 -16.44 4.45
C THR A 131 4.93 -16.17 5.73
N GLN A 132 5.39 -16.75 6.84
CA GLN A 132 4.78 -16.51 8.15
C GLN A 132 4.71 -15.00 8.48
N ASP A 133 5.60 -14.21 7.90
CA ASP A 133 5.60 -12.75 8.00
C ASP A 133 4.44 -12.10 7.23
N ASP A 134 4.07 -12.60 6.05
CA ASP A 134 2.92 -12.11 5.28
C ASP A 134 1.60 -12.40 6.00
N GLU A 135 1.47 -13.57 6.64
CA GLU A 135 0.32 -13.94 7.46
C GLU A 135 0.20 -13.02 8.69
N ASN A 136 1.32 -12.75 9.35
CA ASN A 136 1.37 -11.84 10.50
C ASN A 136 1.01 -10.39 10.12
N GLU A 137 1.44 -9.93 8.95
CA GLU A 137 1.14 -8.58 8.46
C GLU A 137 -0.35 -8.43 8.09
N ASN A 138 -0.92 -9.47 7.47
CA ASN A 138 -2.36 -9.51 7.18
C ASN A 138 -3.20 -9.54 8.47
N ALA A 139 -2.80 -10.34 9.46
CA ALA A 139 -3.43 -10.38 10.78
C ALA A 139 -3.38 -9.01 11.49
N LYS A 140 -2.24 -8.30 11.42
CA LYS A 140 -2.13 -6.93 11.96
C LYS A 140 -3.07 -5.95 11.26
N SER A 141 -3.22 -6.06 9.93
CA SER A 141 -4.17 -5.23 9.19
C SER A 141 -5.61 -5.49 9.64
N MET A 142 -6.02 -6.76 9.76
CA MET A 142 -7.36 -7.12 10.24
C MET A 142 -7.61 -6.63 11.68
N LEU A 143 -6.62 -6.73 12.56
CA LEU A 143 -6.71 -6.19 13.93
C LEU A 143 -6.80 -4.66 13.93
N GLY A 144 -6.10 -3.98 13.02
CA GLY A 144 -6.20 -2.54 12.82
C GLY A 144 -7.59 -2.10 12.39
N ASP A 145 -8.18 -2.80 11.41
CA ASP A 145 -9.53 -2.54 10.92
C ASP A 145 -10.59 -2.79 12.01
N MET A 146 -10.43 -3.87 12.78
CA MET A 146 -11.31 -4.18 13.92
C MET A 146 -11.21 -3.11 15.01
N LEU A 147 -9.98 -2.65 15.34
CA LEU A 147 -9.78 -1.59 16.33
C LEU A 147 -10.38 -0.26 15.86
N ALA A 148 -10.30 0.05 14.56
CA ALA A 148 -10.94 1.22 13.98
C ALA A 148 -12.47 1.13 14.08
N GLY A 149 -13.05 -0.03 13.79
CA GLY A 149 -14.47 -0.30 13.97
C GLY A 149 -14.93 -0.15 15.42
N LEU A 150 -14.18 -0.71 16.37
CA LEU A 150 -14.49 -0.58 17.80
C LEU A 150 -14.45 0.86 18.29
N LYS A 151 -13.47 1.65 17.82
CA LYS A 151 -13.40 3.09 18.14
C LYS A 151 -14.61 3.86 17.61
N LEU A 152 -15.09 3.51 16.43
CA LEU A 152 -16.28 4.12 15.84
C LEU A 152 -17.52 3.82 16.69
N VAL A 153 -17.72 2.54 17.06
CA VAL A 153 -18.84 2.12 17.92
C VAL A 153 -18.77 2.78 19.29
N ASN A 154 -17.57 2.88 19.88
CA ASN A 154 -17.39 3.54 21.16
C ASN A 154 -17.72 5.03 21.09
N ALA A 155 -17.29 5.73 20.04
CA ALA A 155 -17.65 7.13 19.82
C ALA A 155 -19.16 7.31 19.59
N GLU A 156 -19.83 6.35 18.94
CA GLU A 156 -21.29 6.37 18.77
C GLU A 156 -22.02 6.16 20.09
N LEU A 157 -21.55 5.22 20.93
CA LEU A 157 -22.08 4.96 22.27
C LEU A 157 -21.92 6.19 23.17
N GLU A 158 -20.73 6.78 23.24
CA GLU A 158 -20.48 8.01 23.98
C GLU A 158 -21.40 9.16 23.50
N ALA A 159 -21.66 9.24 22.19
CA ALA A 159 -22.60 10.21 21.64
C ALA A 159 -24.08 9.89 21.94
N ARG A 160 -24.46 8.62 22.16
CA ARG A 160 -25.81 8.23 22.61
C ARG A 160 -25.99 8.54 24.09
N GLU A 161 -24.99 8.23 24.91
CA GLU A 161 -24.97 8.57 26.33
C GLU A 161 -25.02 10.08 26.56
N ALA A 162 -24.26 10.87 25.77
CA ALA A 162 -24.33 12.33 25.81
C ALA A 162 -25.67 12.91 25.32
N ARG A 163 -26.42 12.15 24.49
CA ARG A 163 -27.78 12.50 24.05
C ARG A 163 -28.86 12.08 25.05
N GLY A 164 -28.51 11.41 26.14
CA GLY A 164 -29.46 10.95 27.15
C GLY A 164 -30.40 9.84 26.65
N GLU A 165 -30.07 9.19 25.53
CA GLU A 165 -30.83 8.05 25.01
C GLU A 165 -30.38 6.77 25.72
N THR A 166 -30.66 6.68 27.03
CA THR A 166 -30.81 5.37 27.65
C THR A 166 -32.08 4.74 27.09
N GLN A 167 -31.94 3.58 26.47
CA GLN A 167 -33.05 2.77 25.99
C GLN A 167 -33.96 2.40 27.18
N GLU A 168 -34.92 3.25 27.48
CA GLU A 168 -36.09 2.92 28.28
C GLU A 168 -37.23 2.51 27.35
N GLU A 169 -37.98 1.52 27.82
CA GLU A 169 -39.17 0.90 27.24
C GLU A 169 -38.96 -0.13 26.10
N ASN A 170 -38.83 -1.39 26.53
CA ASN A 170 -39.59 -2.46 25.88
C ASN A 170 -40.88 -2.67 26.70
N PRO A 171 -42.05 -2.15 26.26
CA PRO A 171 -43.31 -2.50 26.86
C PRO A 171 -43.82 -3.77 26.16
N HIS A 172 -43.54 -4.92 26.76
CA HIS A 172 -44.36 -6.10 26.52
C HIS A 172 -45.12 -6.43 27.80
N ASP A 173 -46.25 -5.74 27.93
CA ASP A 173 -47.36 -6.19 28.76
C ASP A 173 -48.29 -7.09 27.93
N GLU A 174 -49.03 -7.92 28.64
CA GLU A 174 -50.17 -8.76 28.24
C GLU A 174 -49.87 -10.10 27.56
N SER A 175 -49.76 -11.14 28.39
CA SER A 175 -50.77 -12.21 28.52
C SER A 175 -50.56 -13.05 29.78
#